data_AF-G9WK37-F1
#
_entry.id   AF-G9WK37-F1
#
_cell.length_a   1.000
_cell.length_b   1.000
_cell.length_c   1.000
_cell.angle_alpha   90.00
_cell.angle_beta   90.00
_cell.angle_gamma   90.00
#
_symmetry.space_group_name_H-M   'P 1'
#
loop_
_entity.id
_entity.type
_entity.pdbx_description
1 polymer ?
#
loop_
_entity_poly.entity_id
_entity_poly.type
_entity_poly.pdbx_seq_one_letter_code
_entity_poly.pdbx_strand_id
1 'polypeptide(L)'
;MKSNIRERNDSAEQWKGGISFHSIYYRYFSFIFALLILFFYVVGRRQGLETLDVDLSLVQLQLSPREFALYGNGILLLFSIPFYFYKKLKIGREGIYLPGIKLFVPWEEIIAVSHVWISEACLTKKGGSFLYNRKSVVFYRKEKKPICVYNISLLSLFAVKLYRPSMPTNLSFAVPATLMNIGLNASLLLEGYLFNFQGLRSEVFIIWILCYFFKAFLLPIFMLQRENRIHGSQLRHDSFLHMNRSDVIHI
;
A
#
# COMPACT_ATOMS: atom_id res chain seq x y z
N MET A 1 -35.45 -12.60 19.42
CA MET A 1 -34.83 -11.48 18.67
C MET A 1 -34.09 -10.46 19.57
N LYS A 2 -33.63 -10.84 20.78
CA LYS A 2 -32.90 -9.97 21.72
C LYS A 2 -31.40 -10.33 21.89
N SER A 3 -30.94 -11.48 21.41
CA SER A 3 -29.52 -11.91 21.54
C SER A 3 -28.57 -11.17 20.60
N ASN A 4 -29.01 -10.82 19.38
CA ASN A 4 -28.17 -10.16 18.37
C ASN A 4 -27.78 -8.71 18.70
N ILE A 5 -28.48 -8.04 19.64
CA ILE A 5 -28.18 -6.66 20.02
C ILE A 5 -27.09 -6.63 21.09
N ARG A 6 -27.04 -7.64 21.97
CA ARG A 6 -26.05 -7.74 23.05
C ARG A 6 -24.66 -8.08 22.50
N GLU A 7 -24.56 -9.08 21.61
CA GLU A 7 -23.30 -9.41 20.92
C GLU A 7 -22.76 -8.24 20.07
N ARG A 8 -23.64 -7.45 19.42
CA ARG A 8 -23.22 -6.26 18.67
C ARG A 8 -22.67 -5.15 19.57
N ASN A 9 -23.26 -4.93 20.75
CA ASN A 9 -22.81 -3.88 21.66
C ASN A 9 -21.53 -4.28 22.42
N ASP A 10 -21.38 -5.55 22.80
CA ASP A 10 -20.15 -6.07 23.42
C ASP A 10 -18.97 -6.02 22.42
N SER A 11 -19.24 -6.32 21.14
CA SER A 11 -18.26 -6.17 20.04
C SER A 11 -17.90 -4.73 19.68
N ALA A 12 -18.57 -3.71 20.22
CA ALA A 12 -18.21 -2.31 20.02
C ALA A 12 -17.39 -1.76 21.20
N GLU A 13 -17.68 -2.19 22.42
CA GLU A 13 -16.95 -1.77 23.63
C GLU A 13 -15.58 -2.42 23.80
N GLN A 14 -15.39 -3.68 23.38
CA GLN A 14 -14.09 -4.38 23.41
C GLN A 14 -12.98 -3.69 22.57
N TRP A 15 -13.33 -2.71 21.73
CA TRP A 15 -12.43 -2.18 20.68
C TRP A 15 -12.04 -0.72 20.87
N LYS A 16 -12.30 -0.16 22.06
CA LYS A 16 -11.83 1.18 22.45
C LYS A 16 -10.29 1.27 22.56
N GLY A 17 -9.56 0.14 22.57
CA GLY A 17 -8.09 0.10 22.75
C GLY A 17 -7.25 -0.57 21.64
N GLY A 18 -7.84 -0.88 20.47
CA GLY A 18 -7.12 -1.53 19.36
C GLY A 18 -6.48 -0.55 18.36
N ILE A 19 -5.35 -0.95 17.76
CA ILE A 19 -4.68 -0.17 16.70
C ILE A 19 -5.49 -0.27 15.41
N SER A 20 -5.85 0.89 14.86
CA SER A 20 -6.63 1.00 13.63
C SER A 20 -5.73 1.23 12.42
N PHE A 21 -6.00 0.50 11.33
CA PHE A 21 -5.33 0.61 10.05
C PHE A 21 -6.31 1.09 8.99
N HIS A 22 -5.91 2.14 8.28
CA HIS A 22 -6.60 2.66 7.10
C HIS A 22 -5.96 2.10 5.83
N SER A 23 -6.66 2.26 4.72
CA SER A 23 -6.13 1.87 3.41
C SER A 23 -4.92 2.73 3.05
N ILE A 24 -3.86 2.12 2.53
CA ILE A 24 -2.69 2.81 1.96
C ILE A 24 -2.80 2.98 0.44
N TYR A 25 -3.98 2.73 -0.13
CA TYR A 25 -4.19 2.81 -1.58
C TYR A 25 -3.92 4.21 -2.15
N TYR A 26 -4.29 5.26 -1.41
CA TYR A 26 -4.04 6.65 -1.81
C TYR A 26 -2.56 6.95 -2.08
N ARG A 27 -1.64 6.25 -1.41
CA ARG A 27 -0.18 6.45 -1.60
C ARG A 27 0.26 6.15 -3.02
N TYR A 28 -0.44 5.27 -3.73
CA TYR A 28 -0.16 4.98 -5.13
C TYR A 28 -0.42 6.22 -6.00
N PHE A 29 -1.61 6.82 -5.88
CA PHE A 29 -1.93 8.06 -6.60
C PHE A 29 -1.05 9.22 -6.15
N SER A 30 -0.82 9.36 -4.84
CA SER A 30 0.09 10.37 -4.33
C SER A 30 1.47 10.25 -4.97
N PHE A 31 2.00 9.02 -5.08
CA PHE A 31 3.28 8.81 -5.72
C PHE A 31 3.29 9.19 -7.21
N ILE A 32 2.23 8.86 -7.97
CA ILE A 32 2.10 9.26 -9.39
C ILE A 32 2.15 10.80 -9.53
N PHE A 33 1.34 11.52 -8.75
CA PHE A 33 1.34 12.98 -8.80
C PHE A 33 2.66 13.58 -8.30
N ALA A 34 3.29 12.99 -7.30
CA ALA A 34 4.61 13.42 -6.84
C ALA A 34 5.67 13.27 -7.95
N LEU A 35 5.60 12.22 -8.75
CA LEU A 35 6.48 12.05 -9.92
C LEU A 35 6.19 13.08 -11.01
N LEU A 36 4.92 13.41 -11.26
CA LEU A 36 4.53 14.46 -12.20
C LEU A 36 5.08 15.82 -11.76
N ILE A 37 4.91 16.15 -10.47
CA ILE A 37 5.44 17.38 -9.89
C ILE A 37 6.97 17.42 -10.01
N LEU A 38 7.63 16.30 -9.69
CA LEU A 38 9.08 16.19 -9.82
C LEU A 38 9.54 16.38 -11.27
N PHE A 39 8.82 15.82 -12.24
CA PHE A 39 9.14 16.00 -13.66
C PHE A 39 9.14 17.48 -14.06
N PHE A 40 8.06 18.21 -13.76
CA PHE A 40 7.98 19.65 -14.06
C PHE A 40 9.06 20.46 -13.33
N TYR A 41 9.32 20.13 -12.05
CA TYR A 41 10.41 20.74 -11.29
C TYR A 41 11.76 20.57 -12.01
N VAL A 42 12.12 19.33 -12.35
CA VAL A 42 13.42 19.03 -12.99
C VAL A 42 13.52 19.70 -14.36
N VAL A 43 12.48 19.62 -15.19
CA VAL A 43 12.48 20.23 -16.52
C VAL A 43 12.66 21.75 -16.41
N GLY A 44 11.86 22.42 -15.56
CA GLY A 44 11.96 23.85 -15.36
C GLY A 44 13.33 24.28 -14.84
N ARG A 45 13.90 23.54 -13.88
CA ARG A 45 15.27 23.81 -13.38
C ARG A 45 16.35 23.61 -14.43
N ARG A 46 16.25 22.57 -15.28
CA ARG A 46 17.26 22.29 -16.32
C ARG A 46 17.16 23.23 -17.51
N GLN A 47 15.97 23.76 -17.81
CA GLN A 47 15.77 24.77 -18.85
C GLN A 47 16.09 26.19 -18.39
N GLY A 48 16.38 26.39 -17.08
CA GLY A 48 16.66 27.70 -16.53
C GLY A 48 15.42 28.60 -16.46
N LEU A 49 14.22 28.01 -16.40
CA LEU A 49 12.98 28.78 -16.28
C LEU A 49 12.93 29.50 -14.93
N GLU A 50 12.71 30.80 -14.98
CA GLU A 50 12.45 31.62 -13.78
C GLU A 50 11.05 31.33 -13.23
N THR A 51 10.07 31.15 -14.14
CA THR A 51 8.68 30.87 -13.82
C THR A 51 8.12 29.70 -14.64
N LEU A 52 7.17 29.00 -14.04
CA LEU A 52 6.25 28.05 -14.67
C LEU A 52 4.87 28.68 -14.63
N ASP A 53 4.34 28.98 -15.81
CA ASP A 53 2.98 29.49 -15.95
C ASP A 53 2.00 28.32 -15.91
N VAL A 54 1.18 28.28 -14.87
CA VAL A 54 0.11 27.29 -14.71
C VAL A 54 -1.20 28.00 -14.95
N ASP A 55 -1.78 27.77 -16.12
CA ASP A 55 -3.13 28.24 -16.45
C ASP A 55 -4.15 27.19 -15.98
N LEU A 56 -4.76 27.46 -14.83
CA LEU A 56 -6.01 26.81 -14.46
C LEU A 56 -7.10 27.71 -15.02
N SER A 57 -8.13 27.14 -15.65
CA SER A 57 -9.23 27.84 -16.34
C SER A 57 -9.86 29.07 -15.64
N LEU A 58 -9.58 29.31 -14.35
CA LEU A 58 -10.06 30.43 -13.54
C LEU A 58 -8.92 31.29 -12.92
N VAL A 59 -7.67 30.82 -12.91
CA VAL A 59 -6.52 31.46 -12.26
C VAL A 59 -5.22 31.14 -13.03
N GLN A 60 -4.50 32.18 -13.44
CA GLN A 60 -3.12 32.07 -13.91
C GLN A 60 -2.16 32.21 -12.73
N LEU A 61 -1.36 31.18 -12.49
CA LEU A 61 -0.34 31.15 -11.44
C LEU A 61 1.04 31.18 -12.09
N GLN A 62 1.84 32.18 -11.74
CA GLN A 62 3.26 32.24 -12.08
C GLN A 62 4.06 31.78 -10.87
N LEU A 63 4.65 30.59 -10.94
CA LEU A 63 5.40 30.00 -9.83
C LEU A 63 6.80 29.66 -10.30
N SER A 64 7.82 29.93 -9.50
CA SER A 64 9.13 29.33 -9.78
C SER A 64 9.04 27.80 -9.72
N PRO A 65 9.91 27.04 -10.42
CA PRO A 65 9.91 25.57 -10.34
C PRO A 65 9.93 25.03 -8.91
N ARG A 66 10.65 25.73 -8.01
CA ARG A 66 10.76 25.37 -6.59
C ARG A 66 9.43 25.58 -5.85
N GLU A 67 8.76 26.70 -6.07
CA GLU A 67 7.45 26.98 -5.46
C GLU A 67 6.38 26.02 -5.97
N PHE A 68 6.38 25.75 -7.28
CA PHE A 68 5.51 24.75 -7.89
C PHE A 68 5.69 23.38 -7.22
N ALA A 69 6.94 22.94 -7.04
CA ALA A 69 7.24 21.69 -6.33
C ALA A 69 6.76 21.72 -4.88
N LEU A 70 7.06 22.79 -4.14
CA LEU A 70 6.70 22.93 -2.73
C LEU A 70 5.19 22.90 -2.52
N TYR A 71 4.45 23.77 -3.23
CA TYR A 71 3.00 23.86 -3.11
C TYR A 71 2.31 22.63 -3.67
N GLY A 72 2.77 22.08 -4.80
CA GLY A 72 2.23 20.85 -5.36
C GLY A 72 2.33 19.67 -4.38
N ASN A 73 3.50 19.47 -3.76
CA ASN A 73 3.65 18.41 -2.76
C ASN A 73 2.85 18.70 -1.46
N GLY A 74 2.74 19.98 -1.07
CA GLY A 74 1.91 20.39 0.07
C GLY A 74 0.42 20.07 -0.14
N ILE A 75 -0.13 20.42 -1.31
CA ILE A 75 -1.51 20.10 -1.70
C ILE A 75 -1.72 18.60 -1.74
N LEU A 76 -0.77 17.85 -2.28
CA LEU A 76 -0.83 16.40 -2.33
C LEU A 76 -0.90 15.75 -0.93
N LEU A 77 -0.16 16.31 0.02
CA LEU A 77 -0.20 15.88 1.43
C LEU A 77 -1.58 16.20 2.05
N LEU A 78 -2.14 17.38 1.80
CA LEU A 78 -3.49 17.73 2.25
C LEU A 78 -4.55 16.80 1.66
N PHE A 79 -4.47 16.49 0.36
CA PHE A 79 -5.38 15.54 -0.30
C PHE A 79 -5.30 14.13 0.28
N SER A 80 -4.19 13.77 0.93
CA SER A 80 -4.04 12.48 1.58
C SER A 80 -4.78 12.37 2.93
N ILE A 81 -5.09 13.49 3.59
CA ILE A 81 -5.68 13.53 4.95
C ILE A 81 -7.02 12.75 5.04
N PRO A 82 -7.98 12.91 4.12
CA PRO A 82 -9.26 12.21 4.20
C PRO A 82 -9.13 10.68 4.28
N PHE A 83 -8.11 10.11 3.64
CA PHE A 83 -7.90 8.66 3.59
C PHE A 83 -7.51 8.05 4.95
N TYR A 84 -7.03 8.86 5.91
CA TYR A 84 -6.70 8.40 7.25
C TYR A 84 -7.95 8.17 8.12
N PHE A 85 -9.09 8.78 7.79
CA PHE A 85 -10.33 8.62 8.57
C PHE A 85 -11.03 7.27 8.35
N TYR A 86 -10.83 6.64 7.18
CA TYR A 86 -11.48 5.37 6.87
C TYR A 86 -10.70 4.16 7.42
N LYS A 87 -11.23 3.56 8.48
CA LYS A 87 -10.61 2.40 9.17
C LYS A 87 -11.05 1.10 8.50
N LYS A 88 -10.10 0.36 7.95
CA LYS A 88 -10.33 -0.89 7.21
C LYS A 88 -10.08 -2.14 8.06
N LEU A 89 -9.14 -2.06 9.00
CA LEU A 89 -8.77 -3.14 9.90
C LEU A 89 -8.49 -2.57 11.28
N LYS A 90 -8.93 -3.26 12.34
CA LYS A 90 -8.49 -3.01 13.71
C LYS A 90 -7.85 -4.26 14.27
N ILE A 91 -6.76 -4.10 15.01
CA ILE A 91 -6.04 -5.17 15.69
C ILE A 91 -6.04 -4.85 17.18
N GLY A 92 -6.51 -5.78 18.01
CA GLY A 92 -6.64 -5.62 19.46
C GLY A 92 -6.11 -6.81 20.24
N ARG A 93 -6.30 -6.78 21.56
CA ARG A 93 -5.82 -7.83 22.48
C ARG A 93 -6.45 -9.19 22.23
N GLU A 94 -7.72 -9.23 21.86
CA GLU A 94 -8.49 -10.47 21.71
C GLU A 94 -8.56 -11.00 20.28
N GLY A 95 -8.22 -10.17 19.29
CA GLY A 95 -8.26 -10.58 17.88
C GLY A 95 -8.22 -9.40 16.92
N ILE A 96 -8.84 -9.59 15.76
CA ILE A 96 -8.99 -8.58 14.73
C ILE A 96 -10.46 -8.25 14.48
N TYR A 97 -10.71 -7.01 14.08
CA TYR A 97 -12.02 -6.55 13.67
C TYR A 97 -11.98 -5.87 12.31
N LEU A 98 -12.96 -6.17 11.47
CA LEU A 98 -13.10 -5.66 10.10
C LEU A 98 -14.37 -4.80 10.03
N PRO A 99 -14.26 -3.47 10.19
CA PRO A 99 -15.41 -2.58 10.27
C PRO A 99 -16.33 -2.65 9.05
N GLY A 100 -15.76 -2.83 7.85
CA GLY A 100 -16.52 -2.84 6.59
C GLY A 100 -17.55 -3.97 6.50
N ILE A 101 -17.29 -5.12 7.13
CA ILE A 101 -18.21 -6.27 7.16
C ILE A 101 -18.70 -6.61 8.57
N LYS A 102 -18.36 -5.78 9.56
CA LYS A 102 -18.67 -5.98 10.99
C LYS A 102 -18.28 -7.38 11.50
N LEU A 103 -17.13 -7.90 11.03
CA LEU A 103 -16.64 -9.23 11.40
C LEU A 103 -15.54 -9.11 12.47
N PHE A 104 -15.75 -9.79 13.58
CA PHE A 104 -14.72 -10.06 14.57
C PHE A 104 -14.13 -11.47 14.36
N VAL A 105 -12.82 -11.60 14.49
CA VAL A 105 -12.12 -12.88 14.46
C VAL A 105 -11.16 -12.95 15.64
N PRO A 106 -11.37 -13.86 16.61
CA PRO A 106 -10.51 -14.01 17.77
C PRO A 106 -9.17 -14.65 17.39
N TRP A 107 -8.13 -14.44 18.21
CA TRP A 107 -6.79 -14.97 17.94
C TRP A 107 -6.74 -16.49 17.83
N GLU A 108 -7.61 -17.20 18.53
CA GLU A 108 -7.70 -18.66 18.58
C GLU A 108 -8.07 -19.27 17.22
N GLU A 109 -8.73 -18.49 16.36
CA GLU A 109 -9.09 -18.88 15.00
C GLU A 109 -7.95 -18.65 14.00
N ILE A 110 -6.97 -17.80 14.33
CA ILE A 110 -5.88 -17.38 13.44
C ILE A 110 -4.64 -18.21 13.69
N ILE A 111 -4.09 -18.81 12.64
CA ILE A 111 -2.87 -19.66 12.73
C ILE A 111 -1.60 -18.90 12.36
N ALA A 112 -1.70 -17.93 11.46
CA ALA A 112 -0.57 -17.15 10.97
C ALA A 112 -1.07 -15.86 10.32
N VAL A 113 -0.19 -14.86 10.23
CA VAL A 113 -0.47 -13.59 9.56
C VAL A 113 0.69 -13.16 8.69
N SER A 114 0.44 -12.93 7.41
CA SER A 114 1.47 -12.54 6.44
C SER A 114 1.14 -11.23 5.75
N HIS A 115 2.17 -10.44 5.45
CA HIS A 115 2.07 -9.28 4.57
C HIS A 115 2.63 -9.66 3.21
N VAL A 116 1.80 -9.57 2.17
CA VAL A 116 2.09 -10.04 0.81
C VAL A 116 1.77 -8.96 -0.20
N TRP A 117 2.40 -9.03 -1.37
CA TRP A 117 2.13 -8.12 -2.47
C TRP A 117 1.40 -8.90 -3.55
N ILE A 118 0.12 -8.57 -3.75
CA ILE A 118 -0.71 -9.23 -4.75
C ILE A 118 -0.85 -8.27 -5.92
N SER A 119 -0.17 -8.60 -7.02
CA SER A 119 -0.35 -7.91 -8.29
C SER A 119 -1.82 -7.94 -8.72
N GLU A 120 -2.36 -6.75 -8.90
CA GLU A 120 -3.63 -6.47 -9.54
C GLU A 120 -3.33 -6.12 -11.00
N ALA A 121 -3.87 -6.93 -11.90
CA ALA A 121 -3.91 -6.68 -13.33
C ALA A 121 -5.37 -6.74 -13.76
N CYS A 122 -6.03 -5.59 -13.81
CA CYS A 122 -7.42 -5.50 -14.25
C CYS A 122 -7.45 -4.84 -15.63
N LEU A 123 -7.98 -5.54 -16.64
CA LEU A 123 -8.33 -4.97 -17.96
C LEU A 123 -9.84 -4.68 -18.08
N THR A 124 -10.67 -5.10 -17.13
CA THR A 124 -12.08 -5.42 -17.42
C THR A 124 -13.13 -4.71 -16.56
N LYS A 125 -12.81 -3.57 -15.93
CA LYS A 125 -13.83 -2.60 -15.50
C LYS A 125 -13.50 -1.20 -16.00
N LYS A 126 -14.09 -0.85 -17.16
CA LYS A 126 -14.08 0.49 -17.78
C LYS A 126 -12.70 1.03 -18.19
N GLY A 127 -11.99 0.31 -19.06
CA GLY A 127 -11.11 0.94 -20.06
C GLY A 127 -9.67 1.26 -19.66
N GLY A 128 -9.14 0.73 -18.56
CA GLY A 128 -7.73 0.93 -18.20
C GLY A 128 -7.06 -0.35 -17.71
N SER A 129 -5.85 -0.63 -18.19
CA SER A 129 -4.95 -1.62 -17.61
C SER A 129 -4.18 -1.00 -16.45
N PHE A 130 -4.46 -1.43 -15.21
CA PHE A 130 -3.70 -1.00 -14.05
C PHE A 130 -2.83 -2.16 -13.56
N LEU A 131 -1.52 -1.95 -13.53
CA LEU A 131 -0.55 -2.84 -12.90
C LEU A 131 -0.17 -2.25 -11.54
N TYR A 132 -0.75 -2.79 -10.48
CA TYR A 132 -0.51 -2.31 -9.12
C TYR A 132 -0.30 -3.49 -8.17
N ASN A 133 0.75 -3.44 -7.37
CA ASN A 133 0.96 -4.42 -6.31
C ASN A 133 0.20 -4.01 -5.05
N ARG A 134 -0.96 -4.64 -4.82
CA ARG A 134 -1.75 -4.49 -3.59
C ARG A 134 -0.98 -5.07 -2.41
N LYS A 135 -0.41 -4.19 -1.59
CA LYS A 135 0.25 -4.55 -0.34
C LYS A 135 -0.82 -4.95 0.68
N SER A 136 -0.91 -6.23 0.99
CA SER A 136 -2.07 -6.83 1.65
C SER A 136 -1.65 -7.61 2.89
N VAL A 137 -2.51 -7.62 3.90
CA VAL A 137 -2.33 -8.51 5.07
C VAL A 137 -3.30 -9.68 4.94
N VAL A 138 -2.78 -10.88 5.15
CA VAL A 138 -3.53 -12.14 5.05
C VAL A 138 -3.54 -12.80 6.42
N PHE A 139 -4.74 -13.05 6.93
CA PHE A 139 -4.97 -13.80 8.16
C PHE A 139 -5.38 -15.22 7.80
N TYR A 140 -4.48 -16.18 8.03
CA TYR A 140 -4.75 -17.59 7.82
C TYR A 140 -5.52 -18.14 9.01
N ARG A 141 -6.54 -18.97 8.75
CA ARG A 141 -7.45 -19.51 9.77
C ARG A 141 -7.43 -21.03 9.73
N LYS A 142 -7.68 -21.68 10.88
CA LYS A 142 -7.60 -23.14 11.04
C LYS A 142 -8.47 -23.91 10.03
N GLU A 143 -9.79 -23.71 10.11
CA GLU A 143 -10.79 -24.49 9.38
C GLU A 143 -11.67 -23.61 8.48
N LYS A 144 -11.28 -22.36 8.28
CA LYS A 144 -12.03 -21.36 7.52
C LYS A 144 -11.13 -20.73 6.46
N LYS A 145 -11.75 -20.19 5.41
CA LYS A 145 -11.02 -19.45 4.37
C LYS A 145 -10.20 -18.31 4.98
N PRO A 146 -8.97 -18.06 4.50
CA PRO A 146 -8.19 -16.90 4.93
C PRO A 146 -8.90 -15.59 4.65
N ILE A 147 -8.51 -14.56 5.36
CA ILE A 147 -9.00 -13.20 5.14
C ILE A 147 -7.86 -12.38 4.56
N CYS A 148 -8.02 -11.86 3.35
CA CYS A 148 -7.06 -10.99 2.69
C CYS A 148 -7.58 -9.55 2.73
N VAL A 149 -6.93 -8.71 3.52
CA VAL A 149 -7.24 -7.27 3.61
C VAL A 149 -6.25 -6.50 2.73
N TYR A 150 -6.76 -5.98 1.62
CA TYR A 150 -5.96 -5.26 0.62
C TYR A 150 -5.55 -3.88 1.10
N ASN A 151 -4.38 -3.44 0.63
CA ASN A 151 -3.86 -2.09 0.81
C ASN A 151 -3.72 -1.73 2.29
N ILE A 152 -3.09 -2.61 3.07
CA ILE A 152 -2.78 -2.41 4.48
C ILE A 152 -1.26 -2.30 4.68
N SER A 153 -0.87 -1.39 5.57
CA SER A 153 0.53 -1.17 5.94
C SER A 153 1.16 -2.41 6.57
N LEU A 154 2.45 -2.64 6.31
CA LEU A 154 3.26 -3.65 7.00
C LEU A 154 3.23 -3.49 8.52
N LEU A 155 3.04 -2.26 9.02
CA LEU A 155 2.90 -1.95 10.44
C LEU A 155 1.80 -2.79 11.13
N SER A 156 0.83 -3.32 10.37
CA SER A 156 -0.15 -4.27 10.88
C SER A 156 0.49 -5.54 11.47
N LEU A 157 1.55 -6.08 10.88
CA LEU A 157 2.25 -7.25 11.45
C LEU A 157 2.93 -6.93 12.77
N PHE A 158 3.45 -5.71 12.93
CA PHE A 158 4.02 -5.27 14.20
C PHE A 158 2.92 -5.11 15.26
N ALA A 159 1.74 -4.61 14.89
CA ALA A 159 0.58 -4.58 15.79
C ALA A 159 0.12 -6.01 16.16
N VAL A 160 0.12 -6.96 15.23
CA VAL A 160 -0.12 -8.38 15.55
C VAL A 160 0.91 -8.88 16.55
N LYS A 161 2.20 -8.62 16.35
CA LYS A 161 3.27 -9.04 17.28
C LYS A 161 3.16 -8.36 18.65
N LEU A 162 2.64 -7.14 18.71
CA LEU A 162 2.41 -6.42 19.96
C LEU A 162 1.32 -7.11 20.81
N TYR A 163 0.20 -7.51 20.21
CA TYR A 163 -0.92 -8.13 20.93
C TYR A 163 -0.82 -9.65 21.05
N ARG A 164 -0.13 -10.31 20.11
CA ARG A 164 0.09 -11.77 20.08
C ARG A 164 1.52 -12.09 19.62
N PRO A 165 2.54 -11.98 20.50
CA PRO A 165 3.95 -12.16 20.14
C PRO A 165 4.29 -13.50 19.49
N SER A 166 3.62 -14.58 19.91
CA SER A 166 3.82 -15.93 19.39
C SER A 166 3.22 -16.18 18.00
N MET A 167 2.41 -15.25 17.46
CA MET A 167 1.77 -15.42 16.16
C MET A 167 2.81 -15.54 15.04
N PRO A 168 2.82 -16.63 14.24
CA PRO A 168 3.71 -16.74 13.09
C PRO A 168 3.46 -15.62 12.07
N THR A 169 4.53 -14.96 11.63
CA THR A 169 4.47 -13.91 10.61
C THR A 169 5.64 -13.98 9.64
N ASN A 170 5.50 -13.34 8.48
CA ASN A 170 6.56 -13.25 7.47
C ASN A 170 7.39 -11.96 7.55
N LEU A 171 7.54 -11.37 8.75
CA LEU A 171 8.27 -10.10 8.95
C LEU A 171 9.68 -10.11 8.35
N SER A 172 10.41 -11.23 8.47
CA SER A 172 11.77 -11.37 7.92
C SER A 172 11.85 -11.18 6.40
N PHE A 173 10.76 -11.44 5.67
CA PHE A 173 10.69 -11.20 4.24
C PHE A 173 10.00 -9.86 3.91
N ALA A 174 8.91 -9.56 4.62
CA ALA A 174 8.09 -8.39 4.32
C ALA A 174 8.76 -7.05 4.68
N VAL A 175 9.59 -7.02 5.73
CA VAL A 175 10.36 -5.83 6.12
C VAL A 175 11.40 -5.46 5.06
N PRO A 176 12.34 -6.33 4.65
CA PRO A 176 13.28 -6.01 3.56
C PRO A 176 12.58 -5.60 2.26
N ALA A 177 11.52 -6.30 1.87
CA ALA A 177 10.73 -5.95 0.68
C ALA A 177 10.17 -4.52 0.76
N THR A 178 9.62 -4.15 1.91
CA THR A 178 9.06 -2.80 2.14
C THR A 178 10.15 -1.74 2.19
N LEU A 179 11.28 -2.02 2.83
CA LEU A 179 12.44 -1.12 2.88
C LEU A 179 13.04 -0.89 1.50
N MET A 180 13.20 -1.93 0.68
CA MET A 180 13.63 -1.80 -0.72
C MET A 180 12.67 -0.90 -1.50
N ASN A 181 11.35 -1.09 -1.33
CA ASN A 181 10.35 -0.25 -1.99
C ASN A 181 10.44 1.23 -1.56
N ILE A 182 10.64 1.51 -0.27
CA ILE A 182 10.79 2.86 0.26
C ILE A 182 12.11 3.46 -0.23
N GLY A 183 13.22 2.74 -0.10
CA GLY A 183 14.56 3.17 -0.51
C GLY A 183 14.61 3.58 -1.99
N LEU A 184 14.09 2.73 -2.88
CA LEU A 184 14.05 3.03 -4.33
C LEU A 184 13.21 4.27 -4.66
N ASN A 185 12.09 4.47 -3.97
CA ASN A 185 11.24 5.63 -4.19
C ASN A 185 11.88 6.90 -3.61
N ALA A 186 12.48 6.80 -2.42
CA ALA A 186 13.15 7.92 -1.76
C ALA A 186 14.40 8.35 -2.55
N SER A 187 15.21 7.40 -3.04
CA SER A 187 16.38 7.72 -3.86
C SER A 187 15.99 8.42 -5.16
N LEU A 188 14.91 7.98 -5.82
CA LEU A 188 14.40 8.64 -7.02
C LEU A 188 13.98 10.09 -6.75
N LEU A 189 13.24 10.33 -5.66
CA LEU A 189 12.80 11.67 -5.29
C LEU A 189 13.98 12.56 -4.87
N LEU A 190 14.94 12.02 -4.10
CA LEU A 190 16.13 12.76 -3.68
C LEU A 190 17.00 13.13 -4.88
N GLU A 191 17.23 12.20 -5.80
CA GLU A 191 17.99 12.46 -7.02
C GLU A 191 17.33 13.57 -7.85
N GLY A 192 16.02 13.48 -8.03
CA GLY A 192 15.29 14.47 -8.79
C GLY A 192 15.27 15.85 -8.13
N TYR A 193 14.98 15.94 -6.83
CA TYR A 193 14.85 17.23 -6.16
C TYR A 193 16.19 17.92 -5.89
N LEU A 194 17.22 17.17 -5.51
CA LEU A 194 18.51 17.73 -5.12
C LEU A 194 19.49 17.84 -6.28
N PHE A 195 19.53 16.82 -7.14
CA PHE A 195 20.54 16.74 -8.22
C PHE A 195 19.93 16.96 -9.61
N ASN A 196 18.61 17.05 -9.74
CA ASN A 196 17.90 17.21 -11.02
C ASN A 196 18.29 16.15 -12.05
N PHE A 197 18.70 14.97 -11.60
CA PHE A 197 19.30 13.90 -12.40
C PHE A 197 20.53 14.34 -13.23
N GLN A 198 21.24 15.40 -12.82
CA GLN A 198 22.47 15.85 -13.47
C GLN A 198 23.65 14.94 -13.10
N GLY A 199 24.39 14.50 -14.10
CA GLY A 199 25.55 13.62 -13.89
C GLY A 199 25.19 12.18 -13.52
N LEU A 200 23.91 11.79 -13.65
CA LEU A 200 23.50 10.40 -13.46
C LEU A 200 24.15 9.52 -14.51
N ARG A 201 25.06 8.65 -14.06
CA ARG A 201 25.73 7.65 -14.88
C ARG A 201 24.73 6.67 -15.48
N SER A 202 24.90 6.34 -16.76
CA SER A 202 24.02 5.40 -17.48
C SER A 202 23.94 4.03 -16.78
N GLU A 203 25.05 3.57 -16.19
CA GLU A 203 25.09 2.29 -15.47
C GLU A 203 24.21 2.33 -14.21
N VAL A 204 24.23 3.44 -13.46
CA VAL A 204 23.39 3.63 -12.27
C VAL A 204 21.92 3.68 -12.66
N PHE A 205 21.61 4.36 -13.76
CA PHE A 205 20.25 4.42 -14.29
C PHE A 205 19.71 3.03 -14.70
N ILE A 206 20.52 2.22 -15.39
CA ILE A 206 20.16 0.84 -15.75
C ILE A 206 19.91 0.00 -14.49
N ILE A 207 20.79 0.09 -13.48
CA ILE A 207 20.61 -0.61 -12.21
C ILE A 207 19.29 -0.21 -11.55
N TRP A 208 18.94 1.08 -11.54
CA TRP A 208 17.65 1.53 -11.02
C TRP A 208 16.46 0.92 -11.77
N ILE A 209 16.48 0.89 -13.11
CA ILE A 209 15.42 0.26 -13.89
C ILE A 209 15.29 -1.22 -13.51
N LEU A 210 16.40 -1.94 -13.40
CA LEU A 210 16.42 -3.35 -13.00
C LEU A 210 15.85 -3.56 -11.58
N CYS A 211 16.20 -2.68 -10.64
CA CYS A 211 15.65 -2.72 -9.29
C CYS A 211 14.13 -2.47 -9.27
N TYR A 212 13.64 -1.51 -10.07
CA TYR A 212 12.21 -1.26 -10.21
C TYR A 212 11.48 -2.45 -10.86
N PHE A 213 12.07 -3.06 -11.89
CA PHE A 213 11.55 -4.28 -12.52
C PHE A 213 11.44 -5.42 -11.50
N PHE A 214 12.53 -5.71 -10.77
CA PHE A 214 12.53 -6.73 -9.72
C PHE A 214 11.44 -6.47 -8.67
N LYS A 215 11.37 -5.23 -8.17
CA LYS A 215 10.36 -4.80 -7.19
C LYS A 215 8.93 -4.93 -7.71
N ALA A 216 8.69 -4.61 -8.98
CA ALA A 216 7.35 -4.59 -9.56
C ALA A 216 6.84 -5.99 -9.94
N PHE A 217 7.71 -6.87 -10.40
CA PHE A 217 7.31 -8.16 -10.99
C PHE A 217 7.80 -9.36 -10.17
N LEU A 218 9.10 -9.46 -9.92
CA LEU A 218 9.70 -10.67 -9.33
C LEU A 218 9.41 -10.79 -7.84
N LEU A 219 9.49 -9.68 -7.10
CA LEU A 219 9.30 -9.69 -5.65
C LEU A 219 7.88 -10.13 -5.22
N PRO A 220 6.78 -9.63 -5.81
CA PRO A 220 5.44 -10.15 -5.57
C PRO A 220 5.30 -11.66 -5.81
N ILE A 221 5.89 -12.16 -6.91
CA ILE A 221 5.84 -13.58 -7.27
C ILE A 221 6.53 -14.43 -6.18
N PHE A 222 7.75 -14.05 -5.79
CA PHE A 222 8.49 -14.77 -4.75
C PHE A 222 7.78 -14.73 -3.40
N MET A 223 7.20 -13.59 -3.02
CA MET A 223 6.39 -13.47 -1.80
C MET A 223 5.24 -14.47 -1.80
N LEU A 224 4.45 -14.48 -2.88
CA LEU A 224 3.24 -15.29 -2.93
C LEU A 224 3.56 -16.78 -2.98
N GLN A 225 4.57 -17.17 -3.78
CA GLN A 225 5.04 -18.56 -3.85
C GLN A 225 5.51 -19.07 -2.48
N ARG A 226 6.27 -18.26 -1.75
CA ARG A 226 6.74 -18.61 -0.40
C ARG A 226 5.56 -18.81 0.55
N GLU A 227 4.63 -17.85 0.62
CA GLU A 227 3.50 -17.96 1.54
C GLU A 227 2.56 -19.12 1.20
N ASN A 228 2.28 -19.35 -0.09
CA ASN A 228 1.48 -20.48 -0.55
C ASN A 228 2.14 -21.83 -0.22
N ARG A 229 3.48 -21.92 -0.26
CA ARG A 229 4.21 -23.13 0.13
C ARG A 229 4.11 -23.42 1.63
N ILE A 230 4.06 -22.38 2.46
CA ILE A 230 3.99 -22.51 3.92
C ILE A 230 2.56 -22.79 4.39
N HIS A 231 1.57 -22.10 3.82
CA HIS A 231 0.19 -22.09 4.34
C HIS A 231 -0.83 -22.87 3.48
N GLY A 232 -0.41 -23.44 2.35
CA GLY A 232 -1.31 -24.08 1.37
C GLY A 232 -1.79 -23.07 0.33
N SER A 233 -1.94 -23.52 -0.92
CA SER A 233 -2.04 -22.70 -2.15
C SER A 233 -3.32 -21.85 -2.32
N GLN A 234 -3.54 -20.88 -1.45
CA GLN A 234 -4.78 -20.09 -1.39
C GLN A 234 -4.68 -18.69 -2.01
N LEU A 235 -3.47 -18.16 -2.21
CA LEU A 235 -3.25 -16.83 -2.78
C LEU A 235 -2.86 -16.90 -4.26
N ARG A 236 -3.40 -15.99 -5.06
CA ARG A 236 -3.12 -15.84 -6.50
C ARG A 236 -3.04 -14.36 -6.87
N HIS A 237 -2.17 -14.05 -7.82
CA HIS A 237 -2.19 -12.77 -8.52
C HIS A 237 -3.46 -12.66 -9.36
N ASP A 238 -4.03 -11.45 -9.47
CA ASP A 238 -5.18 -11.27 -10.34
C ASP A 238 -4.72 -11.43 -11.79
N SER A 239 -5.41 -12.28 -12.55
CA SER A 239 -5.21 -12.35 -13.99
C SER A 239 -5.86 -11.15 -14.68
N PHE A 240 -5.29 -10.73 -15.81
CA PHE A 240 -5.84 -9.73 -16.73
C PHE A 240 -7.36 -9.88 -17.03
N LEU A 241 -7.87 -11.11 -17.07
CA LEU A 241 -9.27 -11.44 -17.38
C LEU A 241 -10.13 -11.78 -16.14
N HIS A 242 -9.70 -11.43 -14.92
CA HIS A 242 -10.38 -11.76 -13.65
C HIS A 242 -10.65 -13.26 -13.38
N MET A 243 -10.10 -14.19 -14.17
CA MET A 243 -10.36 -15.63 -14.07
C MET A 243 -9.73 -16.31 -12.86
N ASN A 244 -8.67 -15.73 -12.26
CA ASN A 244 -7.94 -16.34 -11.14
C ASN A 244 -7.96 -15.46 -9.88
N ARG A 245 -9.05 -15.49 -9.11
CA ARG A 245 -9.06 -14.89 -7.76
C ARG A 245 -8.52 -15.87 -6.73
N SER A 246 -7.85 -15.32 -5.72
CA SER A 246 -7.45 -16.08 -4.52
C SER A 246 -8.68 -16.68 -3.84
N ASP A 247 -8.60 -17.89 -3.28
CA ASP A 247 -9.73 -18.48 -2.55
C ASP A 247 -9.75 -17.99 -1.09
N VAL A 248 -10.10 -16.71 -0.92
CA VAL A 248 -10.03 -15.99 0.36
C VAL A 248 -11.24 -15.07 0.51
N ILE A 249 -11.50 -14.62 1.74
CA ILE A 249 -12.41 -13.51 2.01
C ILE A 249 -11.67 -12.21 1.67
N HIS A 250 -12.15 -11.53 0.63
CA HIS A 250 -11.56 -10.30 0.10
C HIS A 250 -12.11 -9.07 0.83
N ILE A 251 -11.22 -8.26 1.44
CA ILE A 251 -11.57 -7.04 2.18
C ILE A 251 -10.82 -5.83 1.63
#